data_AF-A0A540LCJ0-F1
#
_entry.id   AF-A0A540LCJ0-F1
#
_cell.length_a   1.000
_cell.length_b   1.000
_cell.length_c   1.000
_cell.angle_alpha   90.00
_cell.angle_beta   90.00
_cell.angle_gamma   90.00
#
_symmetry.space_group_name_H-M   'P 1'
#
loop_
_entity.id
_entity.type
_entity.pdbx_description
1 polymer ?
#
loop_
_entity_poly.entity_id
_entity_poly.type
_entity_poly.pdbx_seq_one_letter_code
_entity_poly.pdbx_strand_id
1 'polypeptide(L)' 'MADLNTWLSAALTNGDTCLDGFEGQKGKPVKLLQDRVLKVTYITSNALALVNKLATTGLGSLPNL' A
#
# COMPACT_ATOMS: atom_id res chain seq x y z
N MET A 1 15.09 -7.22 2.41
CA MET A 1 13.79 -6.92 3.05
C MET A 1 13.64 -5.45 3.44
N ALA A 2 14.69 -4.80 3.96
CA ALA A 2 14.64 -3.37 4.33
C ALA A 2 14.23 -2.44 3.17
N ASP A 3 14.81 -2.62 1.97
CA ASP A 3 14.45 -1.80 0.81
C ASP A 3 12.98 -1.99 0.39
N LEU A 4 12.52 -3.25 0.33
CA LEU A 4 11.11 -3.56 0.02
C LEU A 4 10.15 -2.94 1.03
N ASN A 5 10.45 -3.03 2.33
CA ASN A 5 9.64 -2.39 3.37
C ASN A 5 9.62 -0.86 3.19
N THR A 6 10.78 -0.25 2.90
CA THR A 6 10.91 1.19 2.64
C THR A 6 10.07 1.62 1.44
N TRP A 7 10.16 0.91 0.31
CA TRP A 7 9.41 1.24 -0.90
C TRP A 7 7.91 1.05 -0.74
N LEU A 8 7.48 -0.04 -0.08
CA LEU A 8 6.06 -0.29 0.17
C LEU A 8 5.46 0.74 1.14
N SER A 9 6.20 1.10 2.19
CA SER A 9 5.80 2.17 3.11
C SER A 9 5.70 3.52 2.39
N ALA A 10 6.69 3.85 1.56
CA ALA A 10 6.66 5.06 0.75
C ALA A 10 5.49 5.08 -0.25
N ALA A 11 5.14 3.93 -0.86
CA ALA A 11 3.99 3.84 -1.75
C ALA A 11 2.66 4.10 -1.04
N LEU A 12 2.50 3.67 0.22
CA LEU A 12 1.33 4.01 1.04
C LEU A 12 1.29 5.51 1.32
N THR A 13 2.38 6.09 1.82
CA THR A 13 2.48 7.52 2.12
C THR A 13 2.22 8.39 0.89
N ASN A 14 2.78 8.02 -0.26
CA ASN A 14 2.55 8.73 -1.51
C ASN A 14 1.08 8.67 -1.95
N GLY A 15 0.39 7.55 -1.67
CA GLY A 15 -1.05 7.42 -1.89
C GLY A 15 -1.84 8.40 -1.01
N ASP A 16 -1.52 8.45 0.28
CA ASP A 16 -2.17 9.36 1.23
C ASP A 16 -1.92 10.83 0.83
N THR A 17 -0.67 11.22 0.59
CA THR A 17 -0.31 12.57 0.13
C THR A 17 -0.97 12.93 -1.21
N CYS A 18 -1.17 11.95 -2.10
CA CYS A 18 -1.93 12.18 -3.32
C CYS A 18 -3.37 12.58 -3.01
N LEU A 19 -4.03 11.93 -2.05
CA LEU A 19 -5.41 12.25 -1.67
C LEU A 19 -5.53 13.60 -0.96
N ASP A 20 -4.55 13.95 -0.13
CA ASP A 20 -4.47 15.27 0.54
C ASP A 20 -4.47 16.40 -0.50
N GLY A 21 -3.79 16.21 -1.64
CA GLY A 21 -3.78 17.18 -2.74
C GLY A 21 -5.14 17.45 -3.40
N PHE A 22 -6.15 16.59 -3.14
CA PHE A 22 -7.52 16.75 -3.62
C PHE A 22 -8.52 17.01 -2.49
N GLU A 23 -8.05 17.32 -1.27
CA GLU A 23 -8.95 17.63 -0.17
C GLU A 23 -9.89 18.81 -0.53
N GLY A 24 -11.18 18.66 -0.18
CA GLY A 24 -12.22 19.65 -0.52
C GLY A 24 -12.68 19.65 -1.98
N GLN A 25 -11.97 18.97 -2.89
CA GLN A 25 -12.38 18.82 -4.29
C GLN A 25 -13.51 17.79 -4.41
N LYS A 26 -14.49 18.06 -5.27
CA LYS A 26 -15.64 17.19 -5.51
C LYS A 26 -15.81 16.94 -7.00
N GLY A 27 -16.33 15.75 -7.35
CA GLY A 27 -16.65 15.40 -8.72
C GLY A 27 -16.36 13.94 -9.03
N LYS A 28 -16.97 13.44 -10.13
CA LYS A 28 -16.78 12.06 -10.58
C LYS A 28 -15.30 11.68 -10.80
N PRO A 29 -14.44 12.54 -11.38
CA PRO A 29 -13.02 12.21 -11.55
C PRO A 29 -12.28 12.04 -10.22
N VAL A 30 -12.53 12.92 -9.25
CA VAL A 30 -11.91 12.86 -7.91
C VAL A 30 -12.33 11.58 -7.18
N LYS A 31 -13.61 11.21 -7.25
CA LYS A 31 -14.10 9.95 -6.68
C LYS A 31 -13.44 8.72 -7.32
N LEU A 32 -13.33 8.71 -8.65
CA LEU A 32 -12.65 7.62 -9.37
C LEU A 32 -11.15 7.53 -9.00
N LEU A 33 -10.49 8.67 -8.77
CA LEU A 33 -9.11 8.71 -8.29
C LEU A 33 -9.02 8.13 -6.88
N GLN A 34 -9.86 8.59 -5.95
CA GLN A 34 -9.94 8.08 -4.57
C GLN A 34 -10.15 6.56 -4.54
N ASP A 35 -11.09 6.03 -5.32
CA ASP A 35 -11.37 4.60 -5.42
C ASP A 35 -10.15 3.81 -5.94
N ARG A 36 -9.37 4.39 -6.87
CA ARG A 36 -8.16 3.77 -7.41
C ARG A 36 -7.02 3.77 -6.40
N VAL A 37 -6.78 4.90 -5.74
CA VAL A 37 -5.75 5.02 -4.69
C VAL A 37 -6.05 4.04 -3.56
N LEU A 38 -7.30 3.97 -3.11
CA LEU A 38 -7.72 3.02 -2.07
C LEU A 38 -7.42 1.56 -2.45
N LYS A 39 -7.66 1.16 -3.70
CA LYS A 39 -7.31 -0.19 -4.18
C LYS A 39 -5.80 -0.44 -4.13
N VAL A 40 -5.00 0.53 -4.55
CA VAL A 40 -3.53 0.44 -4.47
C VAL A 40 -3.07 0.35 -3.01
N THR A 41 -3.65 1.15 -2.11
CA THR A 41 -3.37 1.09 -0.67
C THR A 41 -3.60 -0.30 -0.09
N TYR A 42 -4.71 -0.96 -0.44
CA TYR A 42 -4.97 -2.34 0.01
C TYR A 42 -3.95 -3.36 -0.52
N ILE A 43 -3.57 -3.25 -1.79
CA ILE A 43 -2.60 -4.17 -2.39
C ILE A 43 -1.22 -3.99 -1.74
N THR A 44 -0.80 -2.73 -1.58
CA THR A 44 0.50 -2.37 -0.99
C THR A 44 0.58 -2.76 0.48
N SER A 45 -0.50 -2.56 1.27
CA SER A 45 -0.51 -2.94 2.69
C SER A 45 -0.47 -4.46 2.88
N ASN A 46 -1.19 -5.22 2.04
CA ASN A 46 -1.09 -6.69 2.03
C ASN A 46 0.33 -7.16 1.66
N ALA A 47 0.94 -6.55 0.63
CA ALA A 47 2.31 -6.87 0.23
C ALA A 47 3.31 -6.56 1.37
N LEU A 48 3.14 -5.42 2.05
CA LEU A 48 3.97 -5.04 3.20
C LEU A 48 3.83 -6.04 4.35
N ALA A 49 2.62 -6.50 4.64
CA ALA A 49 2.38 -7.53 5.66
C ALA A 49 3.08 -8.86 5.30
N LEU A 50 3.01 -9.29 4.03
CA LEU A 50 3.68 -10.50 3.56
C LEU A 50 5.20 -10.36 3.63
N VAL A 51 5.76 -9.22 3.21
CA VAL A 51 7.19 -8.92 3.34
C VAL A 51 7.60 -8.94 4.81
N ASN A 52 6.86 -8.28 5.70
CA ASN A 52 7.19 -8.29 7.13
C ASN A 52 7.14 -9.69 7.74
N LYS A 53 6.14 -10.50 7.37
CA LYS A 53 6.08 -11.91 7.79
C LYS A 53 7.29 -12.68 7.28
N LEU A 54 7.59 -12.61 5.99
CA LEU A 54 8.75 -13.29 5.41
C LEU A 54 10.08 -12.85 6.05
N ALA A 55 10.24 -11.58 6.38
CA ALA A 55 11.46 -11.06 7.01
C ALA A 55 11.64 -11.57 8.45
N THR A 56 10.54 -11.77 9.17
CA THR A 56 10.54 -12.16 10.58
C THR A 56 10.58 -13.68 10.77
N THR A 57 9.90 -14.44 9.92
CA THR A 57 9.73 -15.88 10.10
C THR A 57 10.38 -16.74 9.02
N GLY A 58 10.92 -16.16 7.94
CA GLY A 58 11.53 -16.89 6.82
C GLY A 58 10.52 -17.68 5.96
N LEU A 59 10.97 -18.26 4.84
CA LEU A 59 10.12 -18.96 3.86
C LEU A 59 9.37 -20.16 4.45
N GLY A 60 9.95 -20.87 5.43
CA GLY A 60 9.38 -22.08 6.03
C GLY A 60 8.13 -21.87 6.91
N SER A 61 7.59 -20.65 6.93
CA SER A 61 6.44 -20.26 7.74
C SER A 61 5.24 -19.80 6.92
N LEU A 62 5.36 -19.80 5.59
CA LEU A 62 4.26 -19.51 4.68
C LEU A 62 3.38 -20.77 4.59
N PRO A 63 2.12 -20.72 5.05
CA PRO A 63 1.23 -21.84 4.82
C PRO A 63 1.09 -21.99 3.30
N ASN A 64 1.53 -23.13 2.77
CA ASN A 64 1.53 -23.50 1.34
C ASN A 64 2.81 -23.21 0.52
N LEU A 65 3.98 -23.07 1.15
CA LEU A 65 5.29 -23.32 0.51
C LEU A 65 6.12 -24.24 1.41
#